data_AF-A0A1E4FSZ1-F1
#
_entry.id   AF-A0A1E4FSZ1-F1
#
_cell.length_a   1.000
_cell.length_b   1.000
_cell.length_c   1.000
_cell.angle_alpha   90.00
_cell.angle_beta   90.00
_cell.angle_gamma   90.00
#
_symmetry.space_group_name_H-M   'P 1'
#
loop_
_entity.id
_entity.type
_entity.pdbx_description
1 polymer ?
#
loop_
_entity_poly.entity_id
_entity_poly.type
_entity_poly.pdbx_seq_one_letter_code
_entity_poly.pdbx_strand_id
1 'polypeptide(L)'
;MNFPGSPYFVLERLLDEYRSGQRSHDDVARSLDIFDSFVEQWNEGLMALPVEPQVLPDGEETLNGSFQGLECFSEASAIMRDFLATGDDSLAEQALDTARQGHETLEALFFETAKRVEVLQNEVG
;
A
#
# COMPACT_ATOMS: atom_id res chain seq x y z
N MET A 1 -9.52 -7.83 12.17
CA MET A 1 -9.15 -8.79 11.12
C MET A 1 -7.98 -8.13 10.41
N ASN A 2 -6.73 -8.54 10.64
CA ASN A 2 -5.58 -7.86 10.04
C ASN A 2 -5.64 -8.04 8.52
N PHE A 3 -5.52 -6.97 7.75
CA PHE A 3 -5.22 -7.04 6.32
C PHE A 3 -3.84 -7.71 6.15
N PRO A 4 -3.79 -9.02 5.82
CA PRO A 4 -2.53 -9.76 5.85
C PRO A 4 -1.65 -9.30 4.69
N GLY A 5 -0.42 -8.87 4.99
CA GLY A 5 0.56 -8.48 3.96
C GLY A 5 0.45 -7.04 3.46
N SER A 6 -0.07 -6.10 4.27
CA SER A 6 -0.03 -4.67 3.94
C SER A 6 1.40 -4.20 3.63
N PRO A 7 1.64 -3.44 2.55
CA PRO A 7 2.93 -2.80 2.29
C PRO A 7 3.41 -1.90 3.44
N TYR A 8 2.48 -1.34 4.23
CA TYR A 8 2.81 -0.58 5.45
C TYR A 8 3.70 -1.37 6.41
N PHE A 9 3.34 -2.61 6.75
CA PHE A 9 4.11 -3.43 7.70
C PHE A 9 5.48 -3.84 7.15
N VAL A 10 5.65 -3.84 5.82
CA VAL A 10 6.96 -4.06 5.19
C VAL A 10 7.86 -2.86 5.44
N LEU A 11 7.37 -1.63 5.23
CA LEU A 11 8.14 -0.41 5.48
C LEU A 11 8.46 -0.21 6.97
N GLU A 12 7.48 -0.45 7.84
CA GLU A 12 7.66 -0.41 9.31
C GLU A 12 8.78 -1.37 9.75
N ARG A 13 8.70 -2.63 9.30
CA ARG A 13 9.73 -3.63 9.60
C ARG A 13 11.10 -3.27 9.03
N LEU A 14 11.16 -2.75 7.81
CA LEU A 14 12.43 -2.35 7.20
C LEU A 14 13.11 -1.22 8.00
N LEU A 15 12.35 -0.24 8.48
CA LEU A 15 12.87 0.84 9.32
C LEU A 15 13.35 0.31 10.67
N ASP A 16 12.60 -0.59 11.31
CA ASP A 16 13.01 -1.22 12.58
C ASP A 16 14.28 -2.06 12.43
N GLU A 17 14.37 -2.87 11.36
CA GLU A 17 15.56 -3.69 11.06
C GLU A 17 16.78 -2.79 10.74
N TYR A 18 16.58 -1.64 10.10
CA TYR A 18 17.63 -0.64 9.90
C TYR A 18 18.11 -0.01 11.20
N ARG A 19 17.18 0.52 12.01
CA ARG A 19 17.48 1.20 13.29
C ARG A 19 18.14 0.29 14.31
N SER A 20 17.77 -1.00 14.32
CA SER A 20 18.40 -2.01 15.17
C SER A 20 19.77 -2.50 14.66
N GLY A 21 20.21 -2.04 13.49
CA GLY A 21 21.46 -2.47 12.86
C GLY A 21 21.42 -3.89 12.28
N GLN A 22 20.23 -4.50 12.18
CA GLN A 22 20.05 -5.81 11.55
C GLN A 22 20.20 -5.75 10.02
N ARG A 23 19.94 -4.58 9.42
CA ARG A 23 20.17 -4.31 8.01
C ARG A 23 21.09 -3.12 7.81
N SER A 24 21.95 -3.23 6.80
CA SER A 24 22.74 -2.11 6.31
C SER A 24 21.88 -1.16 5.46
N HIS A 25 22.38 0.05 5.24
CA HIS A 25 21.79 1.01 4.30
C HIS A 25 21.52 0.38 2.92
N ASP A 26 22.49 -0.35 2.37
CA ASP A 26 22.38 -0.97 1.04
C ASP A 26 21.34 -2.10 0.99
N ASP A 27 21.16 -2.82 2.10
CA ASP A 27 20.13 -3.86 2.20
C ASP A 27 18.72 -3.26 2.25
N VAL A 28 18.56 -2.12 2.93
CA VAL A 28 17.28 -1.39 2.95
C VAL A 28 16.99 -0.82 1.56
N ALA A 29 17.96 -0.14 0.92
CA ALA A 29 17.80 0.40 -0.43
C ALA A 29 17.35 -0.67 -1.44
N ARG A 30 18.01 -1.84 -1.45
CA ARG A 30 17.60 -2.96 -2.31
C ARG A 30 16.20 -3.47 -2.00
N SER A 31 15.80 -3.44 -0.73
CA SER A 31 14.46 -3.87 -0.33
C SER A 31 13.39 -2.88 -0.78
N LEU A 32 13.71 -1.59 -0.80
CA LEU A 32 12.83 -0.55 -1.35
C LEU A 32 12.67 -0.70 -2.87
N ASP A 33 13.69 -1.16 -3.60
CA ASP A 33 13.55 -1.43 -5.04
C ASP A 33 12.57 -2.59 -5.32
N ILE A 34 12.62 -3.63 -4.48
CA ILE A 34 11.67 -4.75 -4.54
C ILE A 34 10.26 -4.27 -4.16
N PHE A 35 10.17 -3.42 -3.14
CA PHE A 35 8.92 -2.81 -2.70
C PHE A 35 8.26 -2.02 -3.83
N ASP A 36 9.00 -1.15 -4.50
CA ASP A 36 8.48 -0.33 -5.61
C ASP A 36 8.02 -1.21 -6.77
N SER A 37 8.80 -2.23 -7.12
CA SER A 37 8.43 -3.19 -8.16
C SER A 37 7.11 -3.90 -7.84
N PHE A 38 6.87 -4.20 -6.56
CA PHE A 38 5.61 -4.79 -6.11
C PHE A 38 4.44 -3.80 -6.21
N VAL A 39 4.63 -2.55 -5.77
CA VAL A 39 3.57 -1.51 -5.86
C VAL A 39 3.23 -1.21 -7.32
N GLU A 40 4.23 -1.12 -8.20
CA GLU A 40 4.04 -0.92 -9.64
C GLU A 40 3.25 -2.08 -10.27
N GLN A 41 3.64 -3.33 -10.00
CA GLN A 41 2.91 -4.50 -10.50
C GLN A 41 1.46 -4.54 -10.01
N TRP A 42 1.21 -4.14 -8.76
CA TRP A 42 -0.16 -4.03 -8.26
C TRP A 42 -0.93 -2.95 -9.02
N ASN A 43 -0.34 -1.78 -9.22
CA ASN A 43 -0.96 -0.70 -10.00
C ASN A 43 -1.29 -1.13 -11.44
N GLU A 44 -0.35 -1.79 -12.12
CA GLU A 44 -0.58 -2.37 -13.46
C GLU A 44 -1.72 -3.40 -13.46
N GLY A 45 -1.76 -4.27 -12.45
CA GLY A 45 -2.83 -5.25 -12.28
C GLY A 45 -4.20 -4.59 -12.14
N LEU A 46 -4.30 -3.50 -11.39
CA LEU A 46 -5.54 -2.72 -11.25
C LEU A 46 -5.94 -2.02 -12.55
N MET A 47 -4.99 -1.42 -13.27
CA MET A 47 -5.26 -0.77 -14.56
C MET A 47 -5.73 -1.76 -15.64
N ALA A 48 -5.37 -3.04 -15.52
CA ALA A 48 -5.81 -4.09 -16.42
C ALA A 48 -7.22 -4.62 -16.13
N LEU A 49 -7.84 -4.23 -15.00
CA LEU A 49 -9.17 -4.69 -14.65
C LEU A 49 -10.23 -4.03 -15.55
N PRO A 50 -11.13 -4.81 -16.16
CA PRO A 50 -12.27 -4.24 -16.88
C PRO A 50 -13.24 -3.61 -15.87
N VAL A 51 -13.54 -2.33 -16.04
CA VAL A 51 -14.61 -1.67 -15.30
C VAL A 51 -15.88 -1.74 -16.13
N GLU A 52 -16.78 -2.64 -15.74
CA GLU A 52 -18.10 -2.75 -16.34
C GLU A 52 -19.12 -2.14 -15.36
N PRO A 53 -19.67 -0.94 -15.63
CA PRO A 53 -20.60 -0.26 -14.71
C PRO A 53 -21.87 -1.07 -14.41
N GLN A 54 -22.22 -2.02 -15.28
CA GLN A 54 -23.37 -2.91 -15.12
C GLN A 54 -23.11 -4.02 -14.08
N VAL A 55 -21.83 -4.34 -13.84
CA VAL A 55 -21.37 -5.40 -12.92
C VAL A 55 -20.86 -4.77 -11.62
N LEU A 56 -20.15 -3.64 -11.71
CA LEU A 56 -19.63 -2.89 -10.58
C LEU A 56 -19.90 -1.39 -10.77
N PRO A 57 -21.06 -0.88 -10.34
CA PRO A 57 -21.47 0.51 -10.55
C PRO A 57 -20.46 1.54 -10.01
N ASP A 58 -19.81 1.21 -8.89
CA ASP A 58 -18.83 2.07 -8.23
C ASP A 58 -17.39 1.59 -8.48
N GLY A 59 -17.18 0.84 -9.57
CA GLY A 59 -15.87 0.26 -9.90
C GLY A 59 -14.81 1.31 -10.17
N GLU A 60 -15.16 2.42 -10.82
CA GLU A 60 -14.23 3.55 -11.04
C GLU A 60 -13.81 4.19 -9.72
N GLU A 61 -14.75 4.42 -8.79
CA GLU A 61 -14.45 5.00 -7.47
C GLU A 61 -13.57 4.06 -6.64
N THR A 62 -13.87 2.76 -6.66
CA THR A 62 -13.10 1.73 -5.96
C THR A 62 -11.66 1.65 -6.48
N LEU A 63 -11.49 1.70 -7.82
CA LEU A 63 -10.16 1.73 -8.43
C LEU A 63 -9.42 3.03 -8.11
N ASN A 64 -10.08 4.18 -8.17
CA ASN A 64 -9.47 5.46 -7.82
C ASN A 64 -8.95 5.46 -6.37
N GLY A 65 -9.75 4.96 -5.42
CA GLY A 65 -9.29 4.80 -4.04
C GLY A 65 -8.11 3.83 -3.93
N SER A 66 -8.11 2.76 -4.74
CA SER A 66 -7.01 1.80 -4.76
C SER A 66 -5.71 2.45 -5.28
N PHE A 67 -5.80 3.25 -6.34
CA PHE A 67 -4.67 4.00 -6.89
C PHE A 67 -4.13 5.02 -5.88
N GLN A 68 -5.00 5.74 -5.15
CA GLN A 68 -4.59 6.63 -4.07
C GLN A 68 -3.80 5.90 -2.98
N GLY A 69 -4.26 4.71 -2.58
CA GLY A 69 -3.55 3.88 -1.60
C GLY A 69 -2.15 3.46 -2.09
N LEU A 70 -2.02 3.10 -3.36
CA LEU A 70 -0.74 2.72 -3.97
C LEU A 70 0.21 3.91 -4.17
N GLU A 71 -0.34 5.08 -4.49
CA GLU A 71 0.43 6.33 -4.58
C GLU A 71 1.07 6.68 -3.23
N CYS A 72 0.33 6.57 -2.12
CA CYS A 72 0.87 6.75 -0.78
C CYS A 72 2.05 5.80 -0.49
N PHE A 73 1.97 4.53 -0.91
CA PHE A 73 3.11 3.61 -0.72
C PHE A 73 4.33 3.98 -1.56
N SER A 74 4.11 4.42 -2.80
CA SER A 74 5.18 4.89 -3.68
C SER A 74 5.88 6.12 -3.09
N GLU A 75 5.10 7.08 -2.59
CA GLU A 75 5.60 8.28 -1.92
C GLU A 75 6.34 7.93 -0.62
N ALA A 76 5.79 7.06 0.21
CA ALA A 76 6.44 6.61 1.44
C ALA A 76 7.80 5.96 1.17
N SER A 77 7.90 5.15 0.11
CA SER A 77 9.16 4.55 -0.32
C SER A 77 10.19 5.59 -0.77
N ALA A 78 9.75 6.63 -1.48
CA ALA A 78 10.62 7.74 -1.88
C ALA A 78 11.13 8.54 -0.66
N ILE A 79 10.23 8.88 0.28
CA ILE A 79 10.59 9.60 1.52
C ILE A 79 11.56 8.75 2.37
N MET A 80 11.36 7.43 2.43
CA MET A 80 12.27 6.52 3.14
C MET A 80 13.68 6.54 2.52
N ARG A 81 13.81 6.70 1.20
CA ARG A 81 15.12 6.87 0.55
C ARG A 81 15.76 8.20 0.89
N ASP A 82 14.98 9.27 0.95
CA ASP A 82 15.49 10.59 1.36
C ASP A 82 15.97 10.56 2.81
N PHE A 83 15.26 9.87 3.71
CA PHE A 83 15.73 9.56 5.06
C PHE A 83 17.09 8.85 5.03
N LEU A 84 17.23 7.77 4.26
CA LEU A 84 18.48 7.00 4.18
C LEU A 84 19.65 7.85 3.66
N ALA A 85 19.40 8.77 2.73
CA ALA A 85 20.41 9.63 2.15
C ALA A 85 20.85 10.78 3.08
N THR A 86 19.94 11.29 3.90
CA THR A 86 20.17 12.50 4.72
C THR A 86 20.42 12.21 6.20
N GLY A 87 19.92 11.08 6.70
CA GLY A 87 19.86 10.77 8.13
C GLY A 87 18.84 11.61 8.90
N ASP A 88 17.92 12.30 8.23
CA ASP A 88 16.87 13.08 8.88
C ASP A 88 15.72 12.18 9.34
N ASP A 89 15.71 11.83 10.63
CA ASP A 89 14.71 10.95 11.24
C ASP A 89 13.26 11.46 11.09
N SER A 90 13.03 12.76 10.86
CA SER A 90 11.68 13.28 10.60
C SER A 90 11.08 12.73 9.30
N LEU A 91 11.92 12.42 8.31
CA LEU A 91 11.50 11.79 7.05
C LEU A 91 11.10 10.33 7.29
N ALA A 92 11.75 9.62 8.22
CA ALA A 92 11.35 8.26 8.55
C ALA A 92 9.95 8.20 9.17
N GLU A 93 9.63 9.16 10.05
CA GLU A 93 8.27 9.30 10.63
C GLU A 93 7.25 9.66 9.55
N GLN A 94 7.58 10.62 8.68
CA GLN A 94 6.74 11.02 7.56
C GLN A 94 6.45 9.84 6.61
N ALA A 95 7.47 9.04 6.26
CA ALA A 95 7.31 7.87 5.42
C ALA A 95 6.31 6.86 6.02
N LEU A 96 6.39 6.62 7.33
CA LEU A 96 5.46 5.71 8.00
C LEU A 96 4.03 6.28 8.10
N ASP A 97 3.88 7.58 8.34
CA ASP A 97 2.57 8.24 8.32
C ASP A 97 1.92 8.17 6.93
N THR A 98 2.68 8.46 5.86
CA THR A 98 2.20 8.35 4.49
C THR A 98 1.83 6.89 4.15
N ALA A 99 2.67 5.92 4.53
CA ALA A 99 2.37 4.50 4.31
C ALA A 99 1.11 4.06 5.09
N ARG A 100 0.89 4.60 6.29
CA ARG A 100 -0.31 4.31 7.09
C ARG A 100 -1.56 4.82 6.40
N GLN A 101 -1.52 6.04 5.86
CA GLN A 101 -2.64 6.60 5.08
C GLN A 101 -2.99 5.70 3.87
N GLY A 102 -1.98 5.21 3.15
CA GLY A 102 -2.19 4.25 2.06
C GLY A 102 -2.84 2.95 2.54
N HIS A 103 -2.36 2.42 3.67
CA HIS A 103 -2.93 1.22 4.28
C HIS A 103 -4.40 1.40 4.70
N GLU A 104 -4.72 2.49 5.40
CA GLU A 104 -6.09 2.79 5.85
C GLU A 104 -7.05 2.95 4.66
N THR A 105 -6.59 3.57 3.58
CA THR A 105 -7.36 3.72 2.34
C THR A 105 -7.70 2.36 1.74
N LEU A 106 -6.71 1.47 1.57
CA LEU A 106 -6.93 0.14 1.01
C LEU A 106 -7.74 -0.77 1.94
N GLU A 107 -7.54 -0.64 3.25
CA GLU A 107 -8.30 -1.42 4.23
C GLU A 107 -9.79 -1.03 4.22
N ALA A 108 -10.10 0.27 4.14
CA ALA A 108 -11.46 0.74 4.01
C ALA A 108 -12.15 0.17 2.76
N LEU A 109 -11.47 0.21 1.61
CA LEU A 109 -11.96 -0.35 0.35
C LEU A 109 -12.15 -1.87 0.43
N PHE A 110 -11.24 -2.59 1.09
CA PHE A 110 -11.37 -4.02 1.32
C PHE A 110 -12.63 -4.35 2.11
N PHE A 111 -12.88 -3.66 3.23
CA PHE A 111 -14.07 -3.90 4.04
C PHE A 111 -15.36 -3.50 3.35
N GLU A 112 -15.36 -2.41 2.57
CA GLU A 112 -16.51 -2.02 1.76
C GLU A 112 -16.83 -3.09 0.71
N THR A 113 -15.81 -3.55 -0.02
CA THR A 113 -15.95 -4.60 -1.03
C THR A 113 -16.44 -5.91 -0.42
N ALA A 114 -15.89 -6.32 0.73
CA ALA A 114 -16.31 -7.53 1.43
C ALA A 114 -17.80 -7.49 1.84
N LYS A 115 -18.28 -6.34 2.36
CA LYS A 115 -19.70 -6.16 2.70
C LYS A 115 -20.61 -6.25 1.47
N ARG A 116 -20.21 -5.64 0.34
CA ARG A 116 -20.96 -5.73 -0.92
C ARG A 116 -21.07 -7.18 -1.41
N VAL A 117 -19.98 -7.94 -1.33
CA VAL A 117 -19.97 -9.37 -1.68
C VAL A 117 -20.91 -10.17 -0.77
N GLU A 118 -20.92 -9.90 0.54
CA GLU A 118 -21.83 -10.57 1.49
C GLU A 118 -23.31 -10.29 1.15
N VAL A 119 -23.66 -9.05 0.80
CA VAL A 119 -25.03 -8.70 0.37
C VAL A 119 -25.41 -9.48 -0.90
N LEU A 120 -24.54 -9.49 -1.91
CA LEU A 120 -24.79 -10.21 -3.16
C LEU A 120 -24.94 -11.72 -2.94
N GLN A 121 -24.17 -12.32 -2.03
CA GLN A 121 -24.31 -13.75 -1.68
C GLN A 121 -25.65 -14.06 -1.02
N ASN A 122 -26.19 -13.12 -0.23
CA ASN A 122 -27.48 -13.29 0.45
C ASN A 122 -28.70 -13.04 -0.47
N GLU A 123 -28.55 -12.27 -1.55
CA GLU A 123 -29.61 -12.01 -2.52
C GLU A 123 -29.83 -13.16 -3.53
N VAL A 124 -28.83 -14.03 -3.69
CA VAL A 124 -28.85 -15.19 -4.60
C VAL A 124 -29.20 -16.50 -3.86
N GLY A 125 -29.34 -16.45 -2.53
CA GLY A 125 -29.61 -17.57 -1.63
C GLY A 125 -31.07 -17.83 -1.29
#